data_AF-A0A4U5TPI8-F1
#
_entry.id   AF-A0A4U5TPI8-F1
#
_cell.length_a   1.000
_cell.length_b   1.000
_cell.length_c   1.000
_cell.angle_alpha   90.00
_cell.angle_beta   90.00
_cell.angle_gamma   90.00
#
_symmetry.space_group_name_H-M   'P 1'
#
loop_
_entity.id
_entity.type
_entity.pdbx_description
1 polymer ?
#
loop_
_entity_poly.entity_id
_entity_poly.type
_entity_poly.pdbx_seq_one_letter_code
_entity_poly.pdbx_strand_id
1 'polypeptide(L)'
;MKTIKFIQSGLVLSFLFIFNLSLAQVQYEKTNSADAMAERMTKYEVQQLNLDAKEAESLGQINLLYAQQMVAIRKQNASNNNKTEIEALKRSHNQKIRSLLSSEKFQKYLALKEDEDKKTPEK
;
A
#
# COMPACT_ATOMS: atom_id res chain seq x y z
N MET A 1 -50.18 -32.52 -50.10
CA MET A 1 -50.75 -32.12 -48.79
C MET A 1 -49.58 -31.75 -47.88
N LYS A 2 -49.27 -30.46 -47.66
CA LYS A 2 -49.58 -29.67 -46.44
C LYS A 2 -49.47 -30.52 -45.16
N THR A 3 -48.59 -30.22 -44.20
CA THR A 3 -48.53 -28.94 -43.46
C THR A 3 -47.14 -28.57 -42.93
N ILE A 4 -46.87 -27.27 -42.99
CA ILE A 4 -45.82 -26.50 -42.31
C ILE A 4 -46.05 -26.51 -40.78
N LYS A 5 -44.97 -26.55 -39.99
CA LYS A 5 -44.95 -26.02 -38.62
C LYS A 5 -43.72 -25.12 -38.44
N PHE A 6 -43.95 -23.81 -38.54
CA PHE A 6 -43.14 -22.77 -37.89
C PHE A 6 -43.60 -22.67 -36.42
N ILE A 7 -42.67 -22.33 -35.52
CA ILE A 7 -42.77 -21.84 -34.11
C ILE A 7 -41.44 -22.29 -33.46
N GLN A 8 -40.58 -21.49 -32.84
CA GLN A 8 -40.70 -20.18 -32.22
C GLN A 8 -39.30 -19.55 -32.12
N SER A 9 -39.17 -18.27 -32.41
CA SER A 9 -37.99 -17.46 -32.15
C SER A 9 -37.68 -17.37 -30.66
N GLY A 10 -36.44 -17.69 -30.26
CA GLY A 10 -35.81 -17.29 -29.00
C GLY A 10 -34.39 -16.83 -29.34
N LEU A 11 -34.18 -15.56 -29.68
CA LEU A 11 -34.00 -14.41 -28.78
C LEU A 11 -32.67 -14.53 -27.98
N VAL A 12 -31.74 -13.64 -28.34
CA VAL A 12 -30.63 -13.06 -27.56
C VAL A 12 -29.34 -13.87 -27.36
N LEU A 13 -28.43 -13.73 -28.33
CA LEU A 13 -27.24 -12.88 -28.19
C LEU A 13 -26.72 -12.61 -26.74
N SER A 14 -26.25 -13.64 -26.03
CA SER A 14 -25.61 -13.47 -24.71
C SER A 14 -24.24 -14.16 -24.67
N PHE A 15 -23.26 -13.59 -25.37
CA PHE A 15 -21.84 -13.96 -25.21
C PHE A 15 -20.91 -12.74 -25.10
N LEU A 16 -21.43 -11.61 -24.62
CA LEU A 16 -20.65 -10.39 -24.37
C LEU A 16 -20.89 -9.83 -22.96
N PHE A 17 -20.84 -10.66 -21.92
CA PHE A 17 -20.90 -10.16 -20.54
C PHE A 17 -20.14 -11.05 -19.53
N ILE A 18 -18.93 -11.49 -19.86
CA ILE A 18 -18.01 -12.11 -18.88
C ILE A 18 -16.64 -11.41 -18.91
N PHE A 19 -16.61 -10.07 -18.92
CA PHE A 19 -15.34 -9.33 -18.91
C PHE A 19 -15.34 -8.03 -18.09
N ASN A 20 -16.19 -7.92 -17.06
CA ASN A 20 -16.24 -6.70 -16.24
C ASN A 20 -16.34 -6.94 -14.72
N LEU A 21 -15.87 -8.08 -14.20
CA LEU A 21 -15.84 -8.30 -12.74
C LEU A 21 -14.43 -8.36 -12.12
N SER A 22 -13.35 -8.23 -12.91
CA SER A 22 -11.98 -8.38 -12.40
C SER A 22 -11.22 -7.06 -12.17
N LEU A 23 -11.70 -5.91 -12.69
CA LEU A 23 -11.01 -4.62 -12.52
C LEU A 23 -11.03 -4.11 -11.07
N ALA A 24 -12.08 -4.41 -10.30
CA ALA A 24 -12.22 -3.95 -8.92
C ALA A 24 -11.21 -4.61 -7.96
N GLN A 25 -10.88 -5.89 -8.16
CA GLN A 25 -9.92 -6.60 -7.32
C GLN A 25 -8.48 -6.13 -7.58
N VAL A 26 -8.13 -5.87 -8.85
CA VAL A 26 -6.80 -5.36 -9.24
C VAL A 26 -6.54 -3.95 -8.67
N GLN A 27 -7.55 -3.08 -8.64
CA GLN A 27 -7.40 -1.75 -8.02
C GLN A 27 -7.32 -1.81 -6.48
N TYR A 28 -8.00 -2.76 -5.84
CA TYR A 28 -7.98 -2.92 -4.38
C TYR A 28 -6.65 -3.48 -3.84
N GLU A 29 -6.00 -4.37 -4.59
CA GLU A 29 -4.63 -4.81 -4.26
C GLU A 29 -3.62 -3.68 -4.41
N LYS A 30 -3.79 -2.81 -5.41
CA LYS A 30 -2.85 -1.72 -5.69
C LYS A 30 -2.83 -0.65 -4.58
N THR A 31 -3.95 -0.35 -3.94
CA THR A 31 -3.99 0.67 -2.87
C THR A 31 -3.45 0.18 -1.52
N ASN A 32 -3.50 -1.13 -1.28
CA ASN A 32 -3.00 -1.80 -0.08
C ASN A 32 -1.65 -2.51 -0.29
N SER A 33 -0.99 -2.30 -1.42
CA SER A 33 0.32 -2.88 -1.70
C SER A 33 1.43 -2.20 -0.90
N ALA A 34 2.55 -2.91 -0.77
CA ALA A 34 3.77 -2.34 -0.20
C ALA A 34 4.22 -1.11 -1.00
N ASP A 35 4.11 -1.15 -2.33
CA ASP A 35 4.50 -0.04 -3.21
C ASP A 35 3.67 1.22 -2.93
N ALA A 36 2.35 1.10 -2.85
CA ALA A 36 1.49 2.26 -2.57
C ALA A 36 1.71 2.83 -1.15
N MET A 37 2.01 1.97 -0.18
CA MET A 37 2.41 2.43 1.15
C MET A 37 3.72 3.20 1.09
N ALA A 38 4.74 2.65 0.44
CA ALA A 38 6.04 3.27 0.29
C ALA A 38 5.95 4.61 -0.45
N GLU A 39 5.21 4.67 -1.55
CA GLU A 39 4.98 5.89 -2.33
C GLU A 39 4.34 6.99 -1.48
N ARG A 40 3.30 6.67 -0.70
CA ARG A 40 2.66 7.63 0.21
C ARG A 40 3.63 8.16 1.27
N MET A 41 4.38 7.26 1.91
CA MET A 41 5.37 7.63 2.93
C MET A 41 6.44 8.54 2.34
N THR A 42 7.06 8.12 1.24
CA THR A 42 8.13 8.87 0.58
C THR A 42 7.64 10.22 0.08
N LYS A 43 6.47 10.28 -0.57
CA LYS A 43 5.92 11.55 -1.05
C LYS A 43 5.69 12.53 0.11
N TYR A 44 5.12 12.06 1.21
CA TYR A 44 4.86 12.89 2.38
C TYR A 44 6.16 13.36 3.02
N GLU A 45 7.09 12.44 3.29
CA GLU A 45 8.36 12.74 3.98
C GLU A 45 9.29 13.65 3.15
N VAL A 46 9.35 13.46 1.82
CA VAL A 46 10.10 14.35 0.91
C VAL A 46 9.57 15.78 1.01
N GLN A 47 8.24 15.95 1.04
CA GLN A 47 7.62 17.26 1.15
C GLN A 47 7.88 17.91 2.52
N GLN A 48 7.72 17.15 3.61
CA GLN A 48 7.87 17.71 4.98
C GLN A 48 9.33 18.00 5.34
N LEU A 49 10.28 17.24 4.81
CA LEU A 49 11.70 17.35 5.15
C LEU A 49 12.51 18.11 4.11
N ASN A 50 11.88 18.53 2.99
CA ASN A 50 12.51 19.19 1.86
C ASN A 50 13.75 18.42 1.38
N LEU A 51 13.55 17.14 1.08
CA LEU A 51 14.62 16.25 0.66
C LEU A 51 15.04 16.52 -0.78
N ASP A 52 16.34 16.41 -1.05
CA ASP A 52 16.84 16.45 -2.42
C ASP A 52 16.54 15.14 -3.18
N ALA A 53 16.82 15.10 -4.48
CA ALA A 53 16.52 13.95 -5.33
C ALA A 53 17.23 12.66 -4.86
N LYS A 54 18.46 12.76 -4.36
CA LYS A 54 19.26 11.61 -3.92
C LYS A 54 18.78 11.08 -2.58
N GLU A 55 18.46 11.97 -1.66
CA GLU A 55 17.82 11.65 -0.38
C GLU A 55 16.44 11.02 -0.62
N ALA A 56 15.63 11.58 -1.53
CA ALA A 56 14.30 11.08 -1.88
C ALA A 56 14.35 9.66 -2.48
N GLU A 57 15.29 9.39 -3.38
CA GLU A 57 15.48 8.06 -3.98
C GLU A 57 15.86 7.02 -2.91
N SER A 58 16.85 7.36 -2.08
CA SER A 58 17.32 6.48 -1.00
C SER A 58 16.22 6.22 0.04
N LEU A 59 15.45 7.25 0.39
CA LEU A 59 14.30 7.13 1.28
C LEU A 59 13.20 6.25 0.66
N GLY A 60 12.95 6.39 -0.63
CA GLY A 60 12.03 5.53 -1.40
C GLY A 60 12.36 4.05 -1.24
N GLN A 61 13.62 3.68 -1.40
CA GLN A 61 14.08 2.30 -1.25
C GLN A 61 13.93 1.79 0.20
N ILE A 62 14.27 2.63 1.19
CA ILE A 62 14.11 2.31 2.61
C ILE A 62 12.63 2.09 2.96
N ASN A 63 11.75 2.97 2.49
CA ASN A 63 10.31 2.89 2.73
C ASN A 63 9.67 1.68 2.02
N LEU A 64 10.16 1.31 0.84
CA LEU A 64 9.70 0.12 0.13
C LEU A 64 10.01 -1.15 0.93
N LEU A 65 11.24 -1.31 1.42
CA LEU A 65 11.62 -2.46 2.24
C LEU A 65 10.79 -2.53 3.52
N TYR A 66 10.60 -1.39 4.20
CA TYR A 66 9.74 -1.31 5.39
C TYR A 66 8.30 -1.73 5.07
N ALA A 67 7.71 -1.21 3.99
CA ALA A 67 6.34 -1.53 3.60
C ALA A 67 6.17 -3.01 3.24
N GLN A 68 7.14 -3.61 2.54
CA GLN A 68 7.15 -5.03 2.22
C GLN A 68 7.14 -5.89 3.49
N GLN A 69 8.00 -5.55 4.46
CA GLN A 69 8.07 -6.25 5.75
C GLN A 69 6.81 -6.05 6.58
N MET A 70 6.24 -4.84 6.58
CA MET A 70 4.99 -4.54 7.26
C MET A 70 3.82 -5.37 6.71
N VAL A 71 3.70 -5.44 5.38
CA VAL A 71 2.69 -6.28 4.71
C VAL A 71 2.92 -7.75 5.02
N ALA A 72 4.17 -8.24 5.04
CA ALA A 72 4.49 -9.61 5.39
C ALA A 72 4.08 -9.97 6.83
N ILE A 73 4.43 -9.12 7.81
CA ILE A 73 4.05 -9.30 9.22
C ILE A 73 2.52 -9.37 9.36
N ARG A 74 1.78 -8.46 8.70
CA ARG A 74 0.31 -8.44 8.73
C ARG A 74 -0.31 -9.68 8.09
N LYS A 75 0.28 -10.20 7.01
CA LYS A 75 -0.20 -11.42 6.34
C LYS A 75 0.08 -12.69 7.16
N GLN A 76 1.26 -12.80 7.76
CA GLN A 76 1.67 -13.99 8.53
C GLN A 76 0.91 -14.12 9.85
N ASN A 77 0.64 -12.99 10.51
CA ASN A 77 0.12 -12.95 11.88
C ASN A 77 -1.23 -12.23 11.95
N ALA A 78 -2.09 -12.40 10.95
CA ALA A 78 -3.40 -11.71 10.87
C ALA A 78 -4.30 -11.90 12.11
N SER A 79 -4.04 -12.94 12.91
CA SER A 79 -4.80 -13.28 14.12
C SER A 79 -3.99 -13.15 15.44
N ASN A 80 -2.71 -12.74 15.39
CA ASN A 80 -1.83 -12.65 16.56
C ASN A 80 -1.41 -11.19 16.85
N ASN A 81 -1.14 -10.89 18.12
CA ASN A 81 -0.59 -9.59 18.51
C ASN A 81 0.85 -9.45 17.97
N ASN A 82 1.02 -8.59 16.96
CA ASN A 82 2.29 -8.36 16.25
C ASN A 82 3.02 -7.08 16.70
N LYS A 83 2.62 -6.51 17.85
CA LYS A 83 3.14 -5.23 18.33
C LYS A 83 4.67 -5.23 18.47
N THR A 84 5.25 -6.28 19.03
CA THR A 84 6.70 -6.37 19.23
C THR A 84 7.47 -6.41 17.91
N GLU A 85 7.02 -7.18 16.92
CA GLU A 85 7.67 -7.22 15.60
C GLU A 85 7.53 -5.89 14.87
N ILE A 86 6.35 -5.26 14.93
CA ILE A 86 6.10 -3.95 14.33
C ILE A 86 7.01 -2.88 14.96
N GLU A 87 7.13 -2.86 16.29
CA GLU A 87 7.99 -1.89 16.97
C GLU A 87 9.49 -2.14 16.67
N ALA A 88 9.91 -3.41 16.56
CA ALA A 88 11.25 -3.73 16.10
C ALA A 88 11.51 -3.25 14.66
N LEU A 89 10.53 -3.44 13.78
CA LEU A 89 10.58 -3.00 12.39
C LEU A 89 10.65 -1.45 12.29
N LYS A 90 9.83 -0.72 13.05
CA LYS A 90 9.88 0.75 13.14
C LYS A 90 11.25 1.24 13.61
N ARG A 91 11.84 0.61 14.64
CA ARG A 91 13.20 0.97 15.10
C ARG A 91 14.24 0.78 14.02
N SER A 92 14.20 -0.35 13.30
CA SER A 92 15.13 -0.62 12.19
C SER A 92 14.98 0.40 11.06
N HIS A 93 13.74 0.76 10.72
CA HIS A 93 13.42 1.78 9.72
C HIS A 93 13.98 3.15 10.11
N ASN A 94 13.75 3.59 11.36
CA ASN A 94 14.27 4.84 11.88
C ASN A 94 15.81 4.89 11.89
N GLN A 95 16.48 3.78 12.19
CA GLN A 95 17.94 3.69 12.13
C GLN A 95 18.46 3.88 10.70
N LYS A 96 17.82 3.25 9.71
CA LYS A 96 18.19 3.42 8.29
C LYS A 96 18.01 4.87 7.83
N ILE A 97 16.90 5.52 8.23
CA ILE A 97 16.66 6.93 7.90
C ILE A 97 17.66 7.86 8.59
N ARG A 98 18.05 7.57 9.84
CA ARG A 98 19.09 8.35 10.54
C ARG A 98 20.43 8.36 9.80
N SER A 99 20.80 7.25 9.16
CA SER A 99 22.02 7.17 8.36
C SER A 99 21.94 7.94 7.04
N LEU A 100 20.72 8.22 6.56
CA LEU A 100 20.47 8.96 5.32
C LEU A 100 20.42 10.48 5.54
N LEU A 101 19.77 10.91 6.61
CA LEU A 101 19.44 12.31 6.84
C LEU A 101 20.48 13.02 7.72
N SER A 102 20.61 14.35 7.55
CA SER A 102 21.30 15.19 8.51
C SER A 102 20.63 15.12 9.89
N SER A 103 21.36 15.45 10.95
CA SER A 103 20.80 15.46 12.31
C SER A 103 19.55 16.34 12.42
N GLU A 104 19.54 17.51 11.76
CA GLU A 104 18.38 18.42 11.77
C GLU A 104 17.16 17.79 11.08
N LYS A 105 17.34 17.25 9.87
CA LYS A 105 16.25 16.60 9.12
C LYS A 105 15.74 15.35 9.85
N PHE A 106 16.63 14.60 10.52
CA PHE A 106 16.24 13.44 11.31
C PHE A 106 15.41 13.81 12.54
N GLN A 107 15.72 14.92 13.23
CA GLN A 107 14.87 15.38 14.34
C GLN A 107 13.47 15.79 13.87
N LYS A 108 13.37 16.48 12.72
CA LYS A 108 12.07 16.80 12.09
C LYS A 108 11.31 15.52 11.75
N TYR A 109 11.99 14.51 11.21
CA TYR A 109 11.41 13.20 10.93
C TYR A 109 10.82 12.54 12.20
N LEU A 110 11.55 12.55 13.33
CA LEU A 110 11.05 11.97 14.58
C LEU A 110 9.79 12.70 15.08
N ALA A 111 9.77 14.03 15.02
CA ALA A 111 8.60 14.82 15.39
C ALA A 111 7.38 14.50 14.50
N LEU A 112 7.59 14.31 13.19
CA LEU A 112 6.53 13.89 12.27
C LEU A 112 5.92 12.55 12.68
N LYS A 113 6.74 11.57 13.10
CA LYS A 113 6.26 10.25 13.52
C LYS A 113 5.50 10.29 14.85
N GLU A 114 5.98 11.08 15.80
CA GLU A 114 5.27 11.28 17.06
C GLU A 114 3.88 11.89 16.86
N ASP A 115 3.75 12.85 15.93
CA ASP A 115 2.46 13.46 15.59
C ASP A 115 1.52 12.49 14.86
N GLU A 116 2.04 11.62 13.99
CA GLU A 116 1.27 10.55 13.34
C GLU A 116 0.71 9.55 14.36
N ASP A 117 1.54 9.11 15.31
CA ASP A 117 1.14 8.18 16.37
C ASP A 117 0.07 8.80 17.28
N LYS A 118 0.17 10.10 17.62
CA LYS A 118 -0.86 10.81 18.42
C LYS A 118 -2.20 10.97 17.71
N LYS A 119 -2.20 11.11 16.38
CA LYS A 119 -3.43 11.28 15.58
C LYS A 119 -4.18 9.96 15.35
N THR A 120 -3.52 8.84 15.57
CA THR A 120 -4.06 7.51 15.35
C THR A 120 -4.20 6.82 16.70
N PRO A 121 -5.24 7.11 17.51
CA PRO A 121 -5.43 6.37 18.76
C PRO A 121 -5.59 4.89 18.40
N GLU A 122 -4.64 4.06 18.85
CA GLU A 122 -4.76 2.60 18.81
C GLU A 122 -6.12 2.26 19.46
N LYS A 123 -7.08 1.77 18.65
CA LYS A 123 -8.39 1.31 19.11
C LYS A 123 -8.30 -0.13 19.60
#